data_AF-A0A9W3X499-F1
#
_entry.id   AF-A0A9W3X499-F1
#
_cell.length_a   1.000
_cell.length_b   1.000
_cell.length_c   1.000
_cell.angle_alpha   90.00
_cell.angle_beta   90.00
_cell.angle_gamma   90.00
#
_symmetry.space_group_name_H-M   'P 1'
#
loop_
_entity.id
_entity.type
_entity.pdbx_description
1 polymer ?
#
loop_
_entity_poly.entity_id
_entity_poly.type
_entity_poly.pdbx_seq_one_letter_code
_entity_poly.pdbx_strand_id
1 'polypeptide(L)'
;MCERHKKTLKKVTNILCDGGYTGPSFAQSIKKTIDCSVEIIKRSELHKFVVLPKRWIVERTFAWLENYRRLWKNCERTLENSRQSCLLAGVAILLKRF
;
A
#
# COMPACT_ATOMS: atom_id res chain seq x y z
N MET A 1 -7.80 5.25 8.49
CA MET A 1 -6.78 4.26 8.91
C MET A 1 -5.56 4.97 9.51
N CYS A 2 -4.88 5.82 8.73
CA CYS A 2 -3.73 6.62 9.19
C CYS A 2 -3.99 7.50 10.41
N GLU A 3 -5.13 8.20 10.45
CA GLU A 3 -5.48 9.10 11.57
C GLU A 3 -5.65 8.34 12.89
N ARG A 4 -6.27 7.16 12.85
CA ARG A 4 -6.56 6.34 14.04
C ARG A 4 -5.29 5.77 14.68
N HIS A 5 -4.21 5.61 13.91
CA HIS A 5 -2.96 5.00 14.35
C HIS A 5 -1.75 5.95 14.26
N LYS A 6 -1.97 7.26 14.27
CA LYS A 6 -0.92 8.29 14.14
C LYS A 6 0.25 8.09 15.11
N LYS A 7 -0.03 7.74 16.37
CA LYS A 7 1.01 7.50 17.39
C LYS A 7 1.96 6.36 17.01
N THR A 8 1.42 5.27 16.48
CA THR A 8 2.19 4.08 16.08
C THR A 8 2.96 4.31 14.78
N LEU A 9 2.40 5.11 13.86
CA LEU A 9 2.99 5.38 12.55
C LEU A 9 4.05 6.50 12.57
N LYS A 10 4.37 7.09 13.73
CA LYS A 10 5.33 8.19 13.85
C LYS A 10 6.76 7.83 13.39
N LYS A 11 7.11 6.54 13.38
CA LYS A 11 8.43 6.07 12.92
C LYS A 11 8.50 5.87 11.40
N VAL A 12 7.38 5.94 10.69
CA VAL A 12 7.33 5.72 9.25
C VAL A 12 7.81 6.99 8.54
N THR A 13 8.88 6.85 7.74
CA THR A 13 9.53 7.99 7.06
C THR A 13 9.10 8.13 5.60
N ASN A 14 9.01 7.01 4.87
CA ASN A 14 8.60 6.96 3.47
C ASN A 14 7.50 5.91 3.24
N ILE A 15 6.53 6.27 2.41
CA ILE A 15 5.47 5.38 1.92
C ILE A 15 5.62 5.24 0.40
N LEU A 16 5.72 4.00 -0.07
CA LEU A 16 5.75 3.69 -1.51
C LEU A 16 4.33 3.39 -1.98
N CYS A 17 3.91 4.04 -3.07
CA CYS A 17 2.60 3.86 -3.66
C CYS A 17 2.68 3.54 -5.16
N ASP A 18 1.69 2.79 -5.63
CA ASP A 18 1.51 2.58 -7.07
C ASP A 18 0.98 3.85 -7.77
N GLY A 19 1.16 3.91 -9.09
CA GLY A 19 0.70 5.00 -9.95
C GLY A 19 -0.82 5.27 -9.88
N GLY A 20 -1.63 4.32 -9.43
CA GLY A 20 -3.07 4.55 -9.19
C GLY A 20 -3.35 5.61 -8.11
N TYR A 21 -2.43 5.83 -7.16
CA TYR A 21 -2.59 6.82 -6.08
C TYR A 21 -2.09 8.22 -6.48
N THR A 22 -2.19 8.56 -7.78
CA THR A 22 -1.77 9.87 -8.28
C THR A 22 -2.71 10.97 -7.80
N GLY A 23 -2.17 11.98 -7.12
CA GLY A 23 -2.89 13.21 -6.81
C GLY A 23 -2.26 14.02 -5.67
N PRO A 24 -2.29 15.37 -5.73
CA PRO A 24 -1.77 16.22 -4.65
C PRO A 24 -2.56 16.06 -3.35
N SER A 25 -3.85 15.75 -3.43
CA SER A 25 -4.73 15.56 -2.26
C SER A 25 -4.29 14.39 -1.38
N PHE A 26 -3.89 13.27 -1.97
CA PHE A 26 -3.45 12.08 -1.25
C PHE A 26 -2.12 12.32 -0.52
N ALA A 27 -1.13 12.85 -1.24
CA ALA A 27 0.18 13.17 -0.67
C ALA A 27 0.07 14.22 0.45
N GLN A 28 -0.76 15.27 0.25
CA GLN A 28 -1.00 16.30 1.26
C GLN A 28 -1.72 15.75 2.50
N SER A 29 -2.71 14.87 2.32
CA SER A 29 -3.41 14.23 3.42
C SER A 29 -2.45 13.40 4.28
N ILE A 30 -1.60 12.59 3.65
CA ILE A 30 -0.59 11.79 4.37
C ILE A 30 0.40 12.68 5.11
N LYS A 31 0.89 13.73 4.45
CA LYS A 31 1.81 14.69 5.08
C LYS A 31 1.17 15.35 6.30
N LYS A 32 -0.10 15.74 6.23
CA LYS A 32 -0.83 16.33 7.36
C LYS A 32 -1.04 15.33 8.51
N THR A 33 -1.30 14.06 8.19
CA THR A 33 -1.62 13.05 9.20
C THR A 33 -0.36 12.50 9.88
N ILE A 34 0.64 12.05 9.13
CA ILE A 34 1.79 11.26 9.62
C ILE A 34 3.13 12.01 9.46
N ASP A 35 3.16 13.13 8.72
CA ASP A 35 4.39 13.87 8.38
C ASP A 35 5.44 13.00 7.64
N CYS A 36 4.95 12.19 6.71
CA CYS A 36 5.72 11.22 5.94
C CYS A 36 5.80 11.64 4.47
N SER A 37 6.91 11.31 3.79
CA SER A 37 7.02 11.48 2.34
C SER A 37 6.31 10.32 1.59
N VAL A 38 5.69 10.63 0.45
CA VAL A 38 5.02 9.64 -0.40
C VAL A 38 5.71 9.57 -1.74
N GLU A 39 6.31 8.43 -2.04
CA GLU A 39 6.95 8.14 -3.32
C GLU A 39 5.94 7.39 -4.20
N ILE A 40 5.40 8.08 -5.22
CA ILE A 40 4.47 7.50 -6.20
C ILE A 40 5.27 7.02 -7.39
N ILE A 41 5.24 5.71 -7.64
CA ILE A 41 6.03 5.08 -8.70
C ILE A 41 5.16 4.94 -9.95
N LYS A 42 5.16 6.01 -10.77
CA LYS A 42 4.37 6.09 -12.01
C LYS A 42 5.27 6.00 -13.25
N ARG A 43 4.78 5.33 -14.31
CA ARG A 43 5.39 5.41 -15.64
C ARG A 43 5.03 6.74 -16.30
N SER A 44 6.03 7.48 -16.75
CA SER A 44 5.87 8.73 -17.50
C SER A 44 5.67 8.50 -19.01
N GLU A 45 6.37 7.52 -19.59
CA GLU A 45 6.34 7.23 -21.03
C GLU A 45 5.74 5.84 -21.29
N LEU A 46 4.66 5.78 -22.08
CA LEU A 46 3.99 4.52 -22.43
C LEU A 46 4.72 3.74 -23.53
N HIS A 47 5.48 4.45 -24.38
CA HIS A 47 6.11 3.87 -25.58
C HIS A 47 7.55 3.39 -25.36
N LYS A 48 8.13 3.63 -24.18
CA LYS A 48 9.51 3.26 -23.86
C LYS A 48 9.54 2.41 -22.60
N PHE A 49 10.21 1.26 -22.67
CA PHE A 49 10.47 0.47 -21.48
C PHE A 49 11.58 1.14 -20.66
N VAL A 50 11.20 1.73 -19.52
CA VAL A 50 12.13 2.27 -18.53
C VAL A 50 11.99 1.46 -17.24
N VAL A 51 13.12 1.03 -16.69
CA VAL A 51 13.16 0.35 -15.39
C VAL A 51 12.82 1.38 -14.32
N LEU A 52 11.70 1.15 -13.62
CA LEU A 52 11.29 1.99 -12.50
C LEU A 52 11.90 1.47 -11.20
N PRO A 53 12.78 2.24 -10.53
CA PRO A 53 13.38 1.82 -9.27
C PRO A 53 12.29 1.63 -8.21
N LYS A 54 12.44 0.61 -7.36
CA LYS A 54 11.53 0.26 -6.24
C LYS A 54 10.10 -0.18 -6.63
N ARG A 55 9.69 -0.12 -7.91
CA ARG A 55 8.34 -0.55 -8.36
C ARG A 55 8.02 -1.99 -7.95
N TRP A 56 9.00 -2.87 -8.09
CA TRP A 56 8.86 -4.28 -7.75
C TRP A 56 8.45 -4.49 -6.28
N ILE A 57 8.78 -3.57 -5.36
CA ILE A 57 8.42 -3.70 -3.93
C ILE A 57 6.90 -3.61 -3.77
N VAL A 58 6.28 -2.64 -4.44
CA VAL A 58 4.84 -2.42 -4.42
C VAL A 58 4.13 -3.58 -5.11
N GLU A 59 4.56 -3.94 -6.32
CA GLU A 59 3.96 -5.04 -7.09
C GLU A 59 4.10 -6.38 -6.37
N ARG A 60 5.25 -6.66 -5.74
CA ARG A 60 5.46 -7.87 -4.95
C ARG A 60 4.50 -7.95 -3.75
N THR A 61 4.24 -6.83 -3.10
CA THR A 61 3.30 -6.78 -1.98
C THR A 61 1.88 -7.13 -2.45
N PHE A 62 1.46 -6.61 -3.61
CA PHE A 62 0.19 -6.98 -4.22
C PHE A 62 0.15 -8.46 -4.63
N ALA A 63 1.21 -8.98 -5.24
CA ALA A 63 1.32 -10.38 -5.61
C ALA A 63 1.19 -11.30 -4.37
N TRP A 64 1.77 -10.93 -3.23
CA TRP A 64 1.57 -11.69 -1.99
C TRP A 64 0.14 -11.66 -1.50
N LEU A 65 -0.52 -10.51 -1.56
CA LEU A 65 -1.92 -10.39 -1.15
C LEU A 65 -2.84 -11.19 -2.08
N GLU A 66 -2.60 -11.18 -3.38
CA GLU A 66 -3.37 -11.92 -4.38
C GLU A 66 -3.25 -13.45 -4.19
N ASN A 67 -2.10 -13.92 -3.71
CA ASN A 67 -1.89 -15.33 -3.36
C ASN A 67 -2.74 -15.82 -2.16
N TYR A 68 -3.33 -14.91 -1.37
CA TYR A 68 -4.30 -15.31 -0.35
C TYR A 68 -5.67 -15.49 -1.00
N ARG A 69 -6.11 -16.75 -1.13
CA ARG A 69 -7.41 -17.14 -1.71
C ARG A 69 -8.61 -16.30 -1.24
N ARG A 70 -8.59 -15.85 0.03
CA ARG A 70 -9.66 -15.03 0.62
C ARG A 70 -9.74 -13.61 0.05
N LEU A 71 -8.62 -13.08 -0.48
CA LEU A 71 -8.51 -11.73 -1.03
C LEU A 71 -8.71 -11.68 -2.55
N TRP A 72 -8.77 -12.83 -3.24
CA TRP A 72 -8.91 -12.89 -4.71
C TRP A 72 -10.14 -12.12 -5.23
N LYS A 73 -11.24 -12.13 -4.47
CA LYS A 73 -12.41 -11.27 -4.70
C LYS A 73 -12.91 -10.75 -3.37
N ASN A 74 -13.40 -9.50 -3.35
CA ASN A 74 -14.08 -8.98 -2.18
C ASN A 74 -15.46 -9.62 -2.05
N CYS A 75 -15.52 -10.77 -1.40
CA CYS A 75 -16.76 -11.51 -1.11
C CYS A 75 -17.33 -11.16 0.28
N GLU A 76 -16.73 -10.21 0.98
CA GLU A 76 -17.14 -9.83 2.33
C GLU A 76 -18.37 -8.91 2.29
N ARG A 77 -19.31 -9.15 3.22
CA ARG A 77 -20.55 -8.38 3.33
C ARG A 77 -20.32 -6.91 3.67
N THR A 78 -19.24 -6.61 4.40
CA THR A 78 -18.91 -5.25 4.85
C THR A 78 -17.48 -4.89 4.48
N LEU A 79 -17.24 -3.60 4.20
CA LEU A 79 -15.90 -3.08 3.94
C LEU A 79 -14.97 -3.25 5.14
N GLU A 80 -15.51 -3.23 6.36
CA GLU A 80 -14.73 -3.47 7.56
C GLU A 80 -14.19 -4.90 7.60
N ASN A 81 -15.00 -5.92 7.27
CA ASN A 81 -14.52 -7.31 7.19
C ASN A 81 -13.46 -7.49 6.10
N SER A 82 -13.65 -6.84 4.95
CA SER A 82 -12.67 -6.82 3.86
C SER A 82 -11.33 -6.23 4.35
N ARG A 83 -11.39 -5.09 5.04
CA ARG A 83 -10.23 -4.42 5.63
C ARG A 83 -9.49 -5.30 6.64
N GLN A 84 -10.21 -6.00 7.51
CA GLN A 84 -9.63 -6.91 8.50
C GLN A 84 -8.95 -8.11 7.82
N SER A 85 -9.52 -8.63 6.74
CA SER A 85 -8.90 -9.72 5.96
C SER A 85 -7.57 -9.29 5.34
N CYS A 86 -7.50 -8.07 4.79
CA CYS A 86 -6.24 -7.52 4.27
C CYS A 86 -5.17 -7.36 5.37
N LEU A 87 -5.57 -6.88 6.56
CA LEU A 87 -4.65 -6.76 7.70
C LEU A 87 -4.12 -8.12 8.17
N LEU A 88 -5.01 -9.12 8.28
CA LEU A 88 -4.63 -10.47 8.70
C LEU A 88 -3.67 -11.13 7.71
N ALA A 89 -3.90 -10.95 6.40
CA ALA A 89 -2.95 -11.39 5.38
C ALA A 89 -1.59 -10.71 5.52
N GLY A 90 -1.56 -9.38 5.76
CA GLY A 90 -0.32 -8.64 6.02
C GLY A 90 0.45 -9.17 7.23
N VAL A 91 -0.24 -9.43 8.35
CA VAL A 91 0.38 -10.02 9.55
C VAL A 91 0.93 -11.40 9.25
N ALA A 92 0.18 -12.26 8.54
CA ALA A 92 0.64 -13.60 8.16
C ALA A 92 1.88 -13.55 7.25
N ILE A 93 1.96 -12.60 6.31
CA ILE A 93 3.16 -12.38 5.48
C ILE A 93 4.36 -12.01 6.34
N LEU A 94 4.18 -11.10 7.30
CA LEU A 94 5.27 -10.66 8.18
C LEU A 94 5.76 -11.81 9.07
N LEU A 95 4.85 -12.56 9.69
CA LEU A 95 5.18 -13.70 10.56
C LEU A 95 5.84 -14.88 9.84
N LYS A 96 5.60 -15.06 8.54
CA LYS A 96 6.29 -16.11 7.76
C LYS A 96 7.69 -15.71 7.35
N ARG A 97 8.04 -14.43 7.45
CA ARG A 97 9.26 -13.87 6.89
C ARG A 97 10.26 -13.43 7.94
N PHE A 98 9.78 -13.09 9.13
CA PHE A 98 10.56 -12.81 10.34
C PHE A 98 10.30 -13.91 11.36
#